data_AF-A0A368B7B8-F1
#
_entry.id   AF-A0A368B7B8-F1
#
_cell.length_a   1.000
_cell.length_b   1.000
_cell.length_c   1.000
_cell.angle_alpha   90.00
_cell.angle_beta   90.00
_cell.angle_gamma   90.00
#
_symmetry.space_group_name_H-M   'P 1'
#
loop_
_entity.id
_entity.type
_entity.pdbx_description
1 polymer ?
#
loop_
_entity_poly.entity_id
_entity_poly.type
_entity_poly.pdbx_seq_one_letter_code
_entity_poly.pdbx_strand_id
1 'polypeptide(L)'
;MIYLDSNATSQIHPEVVEAMMPYLTEHWHNPSSGYRSARTVRDALSTAREQVAALINAHPDEIVFTGGGTESNNMTLKWLARHVGRKESKVVAGATEHSAVLRPCEAMAAVGYDVSMCGVQGDGRLSLDQLSELVDGERPGFASVMWSNNETGVTHPVAEACAVVKEAGWAFHTDAIQAVGKMPVDVREVPVDYLSLSGHKFHAPKGVGALYVRQGLRFEPMLRGGGQENERRSGTENVPFIIGLGKAAEIMKGELDRDGHAGVHQRRDRFEDRLVSEIEGVTLNGSREHRAANIIHASFDHCEAAGLLILLDEAGVQCSAGSACMTGKQQPSHVQKAMGFSDEKARSSLRISLSLFTTDEEVEEAASAVAAAVAKLRSVQGPPGVGPVVVYGS
;
A
#
# COMPACT_ATOMS: atom_id res chain seq x y z
N MET A 1 -21.37 -5.23 -12.06
CA MET A 1 -20.52 -5.50 -10.89
C MET A 1 -19.55 -4.33 -10.80
N ILE A 2 -19.58 -3.61 -9.69
CA ILE A 2 -18.80 -2.38 -9.44
C ILE A 2 -17.64 -2.74 -8.52
N TYR A 3 -16.40 -2.42 -8.94
CA TYR A 3 -15.20 -2.78 -8.19
C TYR A 3 -14.60 -1.57 -7.46
N LEU A 4 -14.70 -1.58 -6.12
CA LEU A 4 -14.21 -0.53 -5.23
C LEU A 4 -13.24 -1.09 -4.16
N ASP A 5 -12.42 -2.06 -4.53
CA ASP A 5 -11.35 -2.62 -3.66
C ASP A 5 -9.94 -2.51 -4.27
N SER A 6 -9.70 -1.43 -5.01
CA SER A 6 -8.44 -1.13 -5.71
C SER A 6 -7.22 -1.05 -4.79
N ASN A 7 -7.43 -0.83 -3.49
CA ASN A 7 -6.38 -0.88 -2.48
C ASN A 7 -5.97 -2.30 -2.08
N ALA A 8 -6.81 -3.32 -2.29
CA ALA A 8 -6.43 -4.72 -2.16
C ALA A 8 -5.66 -5.17 -3.41
N THR A 9 -6.19 -4.91 -4.60
CA THR A 9 -5.50 -5.08 -5.88
C THR A 9 -6.23 -4.29 -6.95
N SER A 10 -5.57 -3.94 -8.04
CA SER A 10 -6.22 -3.33 -9.20
C SER A 10 -6.34 -4.32 -10.37
N GLN A 11 -7.27 -4.05 -11.29
CA GLN A 11 -7.23 -4.67 -12.61
C GLN A 11 -5.99 -4.24 -13.39
N ILE A 12 -5.46 -5.12 -14.23
CA ILE A 12 -4.31 -4.82 -15.09
C ILE A 12 -4.78 -3.88 -16.21
N HIS A 13 -4.03 -2.83 -16.50
CA HIS A 13 -4.37 -1.94 -17.61
C HIS A 13 -4.31 -2.72 -18.95
N PRO A 14 -5.25 -2.53 -19.90
CA PRO A 14 -5.22 -3.25 -21.18
C PRO A 14 -3.88 -3.11 -21.94
N GLU A 15 -3.35 -1.89 -22.06
CA GLU A 15 -2.03 -1.65 -22.67
C GLU A 15 -0.87 -2.34 -21.92
N VAL A 16 -1.02 -2.61 -20.61
CA VAL A 16 -0.03 -3.38 -19.85
C VAL A 16 -0.07 -4.84 -20.27
N VAL A 17 -1.26 -5.42 -20.45
CA VAL A 17 -1.41 -6.79 -20.97
C VAL A 17 -0.77 -6.89 -22.35
N GLU A 18 -1.07 -5.95 -23.24
CA GLU A 18 -0.50 -5.91 -24.60
C GLU A 18 1.03 -5.85 -24.58
N ALA A 19 1.61 -5.00 -23.73
CA ALA A 19 3.07 -4.89 -23.60
C ALA A 19 3.74 -6.18 -23.08
N MET A 20 3.03 -6.97 -22.27
CA MET A 20 3.54 -8.24 -21.74
C MET A 20 3.53 -9.38 -22.77
N MET A 21 2.53 -9.42 -23.64
CA MET A 21 2.24 -10.57 -24.50
C MET A 21 3.43 -11.06 -25.35
N PRO A 22 4.21 -10.19 -26.02
CA PRO A 22 5.34 -10.64 -26.84
C PRO A 22 6.39 -11.43 -26.06
N TYR A 23 6.56 -11.16 -24.77
CA TYR A 23 7.56 -11.81 -23.92
C TYR A 23 7.09 -13.15 -23.35
N LEU A 24 5.81 -13.47 -23.52
CA LEU A 24 5.25 -14.78 -23.22
C LEU A 24 5.30 -15.72 -24.44
N THR A 25 5.30 -15.18 -25.65
CA THR A 25 5.15 -15.97 -26.89
C THR A 25 6.38 -15.94 -27.80
N GLU A 26 6.93 -14.75 -28.08
CA GLU A 26 7.96 -14.54 -29.11
C GLU A 26 9.34 -14.25 -28.52
N HIS A 27 9.40 -13.62 -27.35
CA HIS A 27 10.61 -13.15 -26.68
C HIS A 27 10.83 -13.80 -25.30
N TRP A 28 10.53 -15.10 -25.17
CA TRP A 28 10.64 -15.89 -23.93
C TRP A 28 12.07 -16.17 -23.44
N HIS A 29 13.08 -15.61 -24.10
CA HIS A 29 14.48 -15.95 -23.91
C HIS A 29 15.05 -15.47 -22.56
N ASN A 30 16.07 -16.16 -22.08
CA ASN A 30 16.74 -15.81 -20.82
C ASN A 30 17.71 -14.62 -21.03
N PRO A 31 17.52 -13.47 -20.33
CA PRO A 31 18.35 -12.27 -20.51
C PRO A 31 19.82 -12.45 -20.08
N SER A 32 20.13 -13.43 -19.23
CA SER A 32 21.49 -13.76 -18.80
C SER A 32 22.32 -14.46 -19.90
N SER A 33 21.71 -14.79 -21.04
CA SER A 33 22.38 -15.56 -22.10
C SER A 33 23.14 -14.68 -23.10
N GLY A 34 24.17 -15.25 -23.73
CA GLY A 34 25.03 -14.55 -24.71
C GLY A 34 24.49 -14.47 -26.15
N TYR A 35 23.38 -15.15 -26.47
CA TYR A 35 22.82 -15.17 -27.84
C TYR A 35 22.06 -13.88 -28.18
N ARG A 36 21.85 -13.64 -29.49
CA ARG A 36 21.28 -12.38 -30.01
C ARG A 36 19.90 -12.05 -29.44
N SER A 37 19.01 -13.04 -29.34
CA SER A 37 17.64 -12.82 -28.84
C SER A 37 17.58 -12.41 -27.37
N ALA A 38 18.60 -12.71 -26.56
CA ALA A 38 18.68 -12.20 -25.18
C ALA A 38 18.94 -10.69 -25.13
N ARG A 39 19.49 -10.08 -26.21
CA ARG A 39 19.68 -8.62 -26.28
C ARG A 39 18.33 -7.89 -26.29
N THR A 40 17.39 -8.32 -27.12
CA THR A 40 16.04 -7.77 -27.18
C THR A 40 15.36 -7.79 -25.81
N VAL A 41 15.51 -8.89 -25.07
CA VAL A 41 14.97 -9.02 -23.71
C VAL A 41 15.66 -8.07 -22.73
N ARG A 42 16.99 -7.96 -22.76
CA ARG A 42 17.73 -7.03 -21.89
C ARG A 42 17.39 -5.57 -22.16
N ASP A 43 17.25 -5.18 -23.42
CA ASP A 43 16.88 -3.82 -23.80
C ASP A 43 15.48 -3.49 -23.25
N ALA A 44 14.53 -4.42 -23.35
CA ALA A 44 13.20 -4.27 -22.77
C ALA A 44 13.19 -4.18 -21.23
N LEU A 45 14.06 -4.95 -20.55
CA LEU A 45 14.26 -4.83 -19.11
C LEU A 45 14.84 -3.47 -18.72
N SER A 46 15.73 -2.89 -19.55
CA SER A 46 16.28 -1.55 -19.34
C SER A 46 15.18 -0.49 -19.45
N THR A 47 14.36 -0.54 -20.50
CA THR A 47 13.23 0.38 -20.68
C THR A 47 12.25 0.28 -19.50
N ALA A 48 11.89 -0.93 -19.07
CA ALA A 48 11.01 -1.11 -17.93
C ALA A 48 11.59 -0.48 -16.64
N ARG A 49 12.91 -0.59 -16.45
CA ARG A 49 13.62 0.00 -15.30
C ARG A 49 13.60 1.52 -15.35
N GLU A 50 13.82 2.10 -16.53
CA GLU A 50 13.72 3.54 -16.76
C GLU A 50 12.31 4.07 -16.47
N GLN A 51 11.27 3.37 -16.91
CA GLN A 51 9.87 3.75 -16.66
C GLN A 51 9.52 3.72 -15.17
N VAL A 52 9.94 2.68 -14.44
CA VAL A 52 9.74 2.59 -12.98
C VAL A 52 10.53 3.68 -12.25
N ALA A 53 11.78 3.94 -12.66
CA ALA A 53 12.59 4.99 -12.07
C ALA A 53 11.97 6.37 -12.29
N ALA A 54 11.49 6.65 -13.51
CA ALA A 54 10.85 7.91 -13.86
C ALA A 54 9.59 8.19 -13.02
N LEU A 55 8.81 7.15 -12.69
CA LEU A 55 7.60 7.30 -11.87
C LEU A 55 7.88 7.87 -10.47
N ILE A 56 9.05 7.59 -9.91
CA ILE A 56 9.45 8.06 -8.57
C ILE A 56 10.58 9.10 -8.59
N ASN A 57 10.94 9.61 -9.78
CA ASN A 57 12.09 10.49 -10.02
C ASN A 57 13.45 9.90 -9.57
N ALA A 58 13.63 8.58 -9.63
CA ALA A 58 14.89 7.90 -9.32
C ALA A 58 15.82 7.81 -10.55
N HIS A 59 17.09 7.44 -10.31
CA HIS A 59 17.95 6.94 -11.36
C HIS A 59 17.68 5.44 -11.62
N PRO A 60 17.73 4.93 -12.87
CA PRO A 60 17.46 3.52 -13.17
C PRO A 60 18.29 2.53 -12.36
N ASP A 61 19.56 2.83 -12.09
CA ASP A 61 20.45 1.96 -11.29
C ASP A 61 20.01 1.78 -9.83
N GLU A 62 19.16 2.69 -9.33
CA GLU A 62 18.62 2.62 -7.97
C GLU A 62 17.43 1.64 -7.88
N ILE A 63 16.92 1.12 -9.00
CA ILE A 63 15.78 0.19 -9.04
C ILE A 63 16.26 -1.26 -9.02
N VAL A 64 15.67 -2.06 -8.14
CA VAL A 64 15.82 -3.52 -8.06
C VAL A 64 14.44 -4.17 -8.23
N PHE A 65 14.27 -5.03 -9.22
CA PHE A 65 13.01 -5.76 -9.38
C PHE A 65 12.85 -6.87 -8.35
N THR A 66 11.62 -7.01 -7.82
CA THR A 66 11.25 -8.01 -6.81
C THR A 66 9.95 -8.71 -7.21
N GLY A 67 9.55 -9.76 -6.49
CA GLY A 67 8.25 -10.42 -6.66
C GLY A 67 7.05 -9.63 -6.13
N GLY A 68 7.26 -8.46 -5.52
CA GLY A 68 6.20 -7.63 -4.97
C GLY A 68 6.61 -6.88 -3.71
N GLY A 69 5.70 -6.06 -3.18
CA GLY A 69 5.99 -5.19 -2.05
C GLY A 69 6.39 -5.92 -0.76
N THR A 70 5.82 -7.10 -0.49
CA THR A 70 6.24 -7.93 0.65
C THR A 70 7.69 -8.38 0.56
N GLU A 71 8.15 -8.76 -0.64
CA GLU A 71 9.56 -9.12 -0.87
C GLU A 71 10.46 -7.89 -0.66
N SER A 72 10.09 -6.73 -1.25
CA SER A 72 10.84 -5.48 -1.09
C SER A 72 10.98 -5.05 0.38
N ASN A 73 9.89 -5.05 1.15
CA ASN A 73 9.91 -4.74 2.58
C ASN A 73 10.81 -5.72 3.35
N ASN A 74 10.67 -7.02 3.11
CA ASN A 74 11.45 -8.03 3.82
C ASN A 74 12.94 -7.97 3.48
N MET A 75 13.27 -7.72 2.21
CA MET A 75 14.66 -7.56 1.77
C MET A 75 15.30 -6.38 2.49
N THR A 76 14.62 -5.22 2.49
CA THR A 76 15.12 -4.00 3.12
C THR A 76 15.28 -4.14 4.62
N LEU A 77 14.23 -4.60 5.32
CA LEU A 77 14.26 -4.70 6.79
C LEU A 77 15.30 -5.71 7.28
N LYS A 78 15.46 -6.85 6.58
CA LYS A 78 16.49 -7.84 6.94
C LYS A 78 17.90 -7.31 6.65
N TRP A 79 18.07 -6.58 5.56
CA TRP A 79 19.33 -5.90 5.27
C TRP A 79 19.67 -4.89 6.37
N LEU A 80 18.76 -3.97 6.66
CA LEU A 80 18.95 -2.91 7.67
C LEU A 80 19.25 -3.50 9.04
N ALA A 81 18.50 -4.51 9.47
CA ALA A 81 18.75 -5.21 10.73
C ALA A 81 20.17 -5.80 10.80
N ARG A 82 20.63 -6.47 9.73
CA ARG A 82 22.01 -6.99 9.65
C ARG A 82 23.04 -5.88 9.65
N HIS A 83 22.76 -4.77 8.98
CA HIS A 83 23.65 -3.62 8.85
C HIS A 83 23.88 -2.92 10.18
N VAL A 84 22.80 -2.65 10.94
CA VAL A 84 22.90 -2.00 12.26
C VAL A 84 23.36 -2.95 13.36
N GLY A 85 23.27 -4.27 13.13
CA GLY A 85 23.67 -5.29 14.10
C GLY A 85 22.60 -5.54 15.18
N ARG A 86 22.72 -6.65 15.91
CA ARG A 86 21.70 -7.10 16.88
C ARG A 86 21.81 -6.48 18.26
N LYS A 87 23.01 -6.13 18.71
CA LYS A 87 23.23 -5.68 20.08
C LYS A 87 22.97 -4.18 20.17
N GLU A 88 21.99 -3.81 20.99
CA GLU A 88 21.64 -2.42 21.34
C GLU A 88 20.97 -1.60 20.24
N SER A 89 20.87 -2.13 19.01
CA SER A 89 20.29 -1.41 17.88
C SER A 89 18.78 -1.26 17.98
N LYS A 90 18.30 -0.06 17.66
CA LYS A 90 16.90 0.33 17.76
C LYS A 90 16.23 0.25 16.38
N VAL A 91 15.01 -0.28 16.36
CA VAL A 91 14.16 -0.38 15.17
C VAL A 91 12.88 0.38 15.45
N VAL A 92 12.60 1.40 14.66
CA VAL A 92 11.33 2.14 14.77
C VAL A 92 10.47 1.82 13.55
N ALA A 93 9.22 1.45 13.76
CA ALA A 93 8.25 1.28 12.69
C ALA A 93 6.96 2.03 12.99
N GLY A 94 6.24 2.49 11.96
CA GLY A 94 4.90 3.03 12.15
C GLY A 94 3.95 2.00 12.79
N ALA A 95 3.09 2.43 13.70
CA ALA A 95 2.07 1.57 14.30
C ALA A 95 0.99 1.15 13.28
N THR A 96 0.87 1.88 12.17
CA THR A 96 -0.09 1.66 11.08
C THR A 96 0.50 0.90 9.89
N GLU A 97 1.74 0.41 10.01
CA GLU A 97 2.44 -0.32 8.96
C GLU A 97 1.66 -1.54 8.44
N HIS A 98 1.97 -1.96 7.21
CA HIS A 98 1.48 -3.22 6.68
C HIS A 98 2.12 -4.41 7.43
N SER A 99 1.43 -5.55 7.44
CA SER A 99 1.94 -6.80 8.04
C SER A 99 3.32 -7.23 7.50
N ALA A 100 3.65 -6.86 6.25
CA ALA A 100 4.95 -7.11 5.64
C ALA A 100 6.11 -6.33 6.29
N VAL A 101 5.82 -5.35 7.15
CA VAL A 101 6.78 -4.62 7.99
C VAL A 101 6.63 -5.01 9.46
N LEU A 102 5.39 -5.05 9.98
CA LEU A 102 5.12 -5.41 11.37
C LEU A 102 5.63 -6.81 11.75
N ARG A 103 5.40 -7.83 10.89
CA ARG A 103 5.83 -9.20 11.18
C ARG A 103 7.37 -9.34 11.20
N PRO A 104 8.13 -8.74 10.26
CA PRO A 104 9.58 -8.65 10.42
C PRO A 104 10.03 -7.95 11.70
N CYS A 105 9.37 -6.87 12.11
CA CYS A 105 9.66 -6.16 13.36
C CYS A 105 9.42 -7.06 14.59
N GLU A 106 8.31 -7.80 14.64
CA GLU A 106 8.04 -8.80 15.68
C GLU A 106 9.14 -9.88 15.73
N ALA A 107 9.55 -10.39 14.57
CA ALA A 107 10.62 -11.38 14.46
C ALA A 107 11.99 -10.83 14.91
N MET A 108 12.25 -9.54 14.66
CA MET A 108 13.45 -8.85 15.16
C MET A 108 13.42 -8.71 16.69
N ALA A 109 12.29 -8.29 17.27
CA ALA A 109 12.15 -8.22 18.73
C ALA A 109 12.43 -9.58 19.40
N ALA A 110 11.92 -10.66 18.82
CA ALA A 110 12.12 -12.03 19.33
C ALA A 110 13.60 -12.48 19.34
N VAL A 111 14.48 -11.84 18.56
CA VAL A 111 15.93 -12.14 18.51
C VAL A 111 16.79 -11.03 19.13
N GLY A 112 16.19 -10.11 19.88
CA GLY A 112 16.88 -9.17 20.76
C GLY A 112 17.08 -7.75 20.23
N TYR A 113 16.45 -7.35 19.12
CA TYR A 113 16.40 -5.94 18.72
C TYR A 113 15.45 -5.16 19.64
N ASP A 114 15.79 -3.89 19.92
CA ASP A 114 14.87 -2.97 20.60
C ASP A 114 13.90 -2.38 19.57
N VAL A 115 12.68 -2.90 19.53
CA VAL A 115 11.68 -2.55 18.52
C VAL A 115 10.60 -1.68 19.13
N SER A 116 10.43 -0.46 18.60
CA SER A 116 9.43 0.51 19.03
C SER A 116 8.46 0.84 17.91
N MET A 117 7.18 0.95 18.24
CA MET A 117 6.14 1.38 17.30
C MET A 117 5.85 2.87 17.49
N CYS A 118 6.06 3.67 16.44
CA CYS A 118 5.68 5.07 16.41
C CYS A 118 4.17 5.18 16.13
N GLY A 119 3.44 5.77 17.06
CA GLY A 119 2.00 5.98 16.97
C GLY A 119 1.59 7.03 15.94
N VAL A 120 0.28 7.15 15.80
CA VAL A 120 -0.38 8.14 14.95
C VAL A 120 -1.32 8.99 15.78
N GLN A 121 -1.69 10.16 15.25
CA GLN A 121 -2.71 11.02 15.81
C GLN A 121 -4.12 10.46 15.51
N GLY A 122 -5.16 11.06 16.09
CA GLY A 122 -6.55 10.63 15.85
C GLY A 122 -7.01 10.74 14.39
N ASP A 123 -6.35 11.59 13.60
CA ASP A 123 -6.56 11.69 12.15
C ASP A 123 -5.73 10.68 11.33
N GLY A 124 -4.94 9.83 12.00
CA GLY A 124 -4.10 8.80 11.39
C GLY A 124 -2.74 9.26 10.88
N ARG A 125 -2.37 10.55 11.00
CA ARG A 125 -1.03 11.02 10.62
C ARG A 125 0.01 10.60 11.64
N LEU A 126 1.26 10.41 11.21
CA LEU A 126 2.36 9.98 12.08
C LEU A 126 2.62 11.07 13.13
N SER A 127 2.87 10.68 14.38
CA SER A 127 3.35 11.62 15.40
C SER A 127 4.85 11.88 15.21
N LEU A 128 5.22 13.05 14.68
CA LEU A 128 6.62 13.44 14.50
C LEU A 128 7.33 13.66 15.85
N ASP A 129 6.61 14.15 16.86
CA ASP A 129 7.15 14.33 18.22
C ASP A 129 7.55 12.98 18.81
N GLN A 130 6.65 11.99 18.73
CA GLN A 130 6.96 10.64 19.19
C GLN A 130 8.08 10.01 18.37
N LEU A 131 8.13 10.24 17.05
CA LEU A 131 9.22 9.75 16.22
C LEU A 131 10.56 10.33 16.68
N SER A 132 10.60 11.64 16.95
CA SER A 132 11.79 12.34 17.45
C SER A 132 12.27 11.74 18.78
N GLU A 133 11.37 11.54 19.74
CA GLU A 133 11.68 10.87 21.01
C GLU A 133 12.18 9.42 20.82
N LEU A 134 11.62 8.71 19.83
CA LEU A 134 12.00 7.33 19.53
C LEU A 134 13.35 7.23 18.82
N VAL A 135 13.80 8.24 18.09
CA VAL A 135 15.13 8.21 17.45
C VAL A 135 16.21 8.94 18.25
N ASP A 136 15.84 9.57 19.36
CA ASP A 136 16.78 10.26 20.24
C ASP A 136 17.81 9.30 20.88
N GLY A 137 19.05 9.79 21.00
CA GLY A 137 20.20 9.09 21.57
C GLY A 137 21.25 8.61 20.56
N GLU A 138 22.28 7.92 21.07
CA GLU A 138 23.48 7.54 20.31
C GLU A 138 23.43 6.11 19.74
N ARG A 139 22.34 5.37 19.97
CA ARG A 139 22.24 3.96 19.56
C ARG A 139 22.06 3.86 18.03
N PRO A 140 22.74 2.93 17.35
CA PRO A 140 22.51 2.71 15.93
C PRO A 140 21.09 2.20 15.69
N GLY A 141 20.47 2.61 14.59
CA GLY A 141 19.12 2.17 14.28
C GLY A 141 18.66 2.48 12.87
N PHE A 142 17.42 2.11 12.59
CA PHE A 142 16.73 2.48 11.36
C PHE A 142 15.24 2.65 11.63
N ALA A 143 14.57 3.41 10.77
CA ALA A 143 13.13 3.59 10.82
C ALA A 143 12.44 3.12 9.54
N SER A 144 11.21 2.60 9.68
CA SER A 144 10.32 2.25 8.59
C SER A 144 8.97 2.93 8.76
N VAL A 145 8.61 3.83 7.87
CA VAL A 145 7.32 4.54 7.88
C VAL A 145 6.72 4.47 6.48
N MET A 146 5.52 3.94 6.36
CA MET A 146 4.77 3.86 5.13
C MET A 146 4.41 5.26 4.65
N TRP A 147 4.33 5.43 3.34
CA TRP A 147 4.03 6.73 2.75
C TRP A 147 2.55 7.08 2.88
N SER A 148 1.69 6.11 2.60
CA SER A 148 0.24 6.24 2.65
C SER A 148 -0.37 4.95 3.18
N ASN A 149 -1.34 5.09 4.07
CA ASN A 149 -1.98 3.95 4.70
C ASN A 149 -2.95 3.24 3.73
N ASN A 150 -2.89 1.91 3.69
CA ASN A 150 -3.72 1.10 2.81
C ASN A 150 -5.20 1.00 3.23
N GLU A 151 -5.53 1.33 4.48
CA GLU A 151 -6.90 1.30 4.99
C GLU A 151 -7.57 2.65 4.85
N THR A 152 -6.95 3.70 5.41
CA THR A 152 -7.56 5.04 5.52
C THR A 152 -7.17 5.97 4.37
N GLY A 153 -6.10 5.64 3.65
CA GLY A 153 -5.52 6.52 2.64
C GLY A 153 -4.76 7.70 3.20
N VAL A 154 -4.64 7.84 4.52
CA VAL A 154 -3.91 8.95 5.15
C VAL A 154 -2.45 8.90 4.72
N THR A 155 -1.96 10.03 4.23
CA THR A 155 -0.56 10.22 3.85
C THR A 155 0.23 10.69 5.06
N HIS A 156 1.36 10.03 5.34
CA HIS A 156 2.27 10.42 6.42
C HIS A 156 3.21 11.55 5.97
N PRO A 157 3.71 12.38 6.92
CA PRO A 157 4.73 13.40 6.64
C PRO A 157 6.11 12.75 6.44
N VAL A 158 6.31 12.08 5.29
CA VAL A 158 7.51 11.25 5.03
C VAL A 158 8.77 12.11 4.92
N ALA A 159 8.68 13.33 4.38
CA ALA A 159 9.83 14.23 4.26
C ALA A 159 10.36 14.64 5.64
N GLU A 160 9.46 15.04 6.51
CA GLU A 160 9.76 15.45 7.88
C GLU A 160 10.23 14.24 8.70
N ALA A 161 9.57 13.09 8.57
CA ALA A 161 9.98 11.85 9.23
C ALA A 161 11.38 11.39 8.80
N CYS A 162 11.68 11.49 7.49
CA CYS A 162 12.99 11.17 6.95
C CYS A 162 14.05 12.12 7.49
N ALA A 163 13.77 13.43 7.56
CA ALA A 163 14.69 14.42 8.13
C ALA A 163 15.01 14.12 9.60
N VAL A 164 13.99 13.87 10.43
CA VAL A 164 14.15 13.52 11.86
C VAL A 164 15.03 12.27 12.04
N VAL A 165 14.77 11.22 11.25
CA VAL A 165 15.54 9.96 11.34
C VAL A 165 16.98 10.14 10.86
N LYS A 166 17.19 10.94 9.81
CA LYS A 166 18.52 11.20 9.28
C LYS A 166 19.36 12.12 10.17
N GLU A 167 18.74 13.06 10.87
CA GLU A 167 19.42 13.89 11.87
C GLU A 167 19.99 13.03 13.01
N ALA A 168 19.31 11.94 13.37
CA ALA A 168 19.81 10.92 14.30
C ALA A 168 20.89 9.98 13.68
N GLY A 169 21.25 10.16 12.42
CA GLY A 169 22.24 9.32 11.71
C GLY A 169 21.73 7.93 11.33
N TRP A 170 20.41 7.72 11.31
CA TRP A 170 19.79 6.43 11.03
C TRP A 170 19.37 6.29 9.56
N ALA A 171 19.23 5.04 9.10
CA ALA A 171 18.66 4.76 7.79
C ALA A 171 17.13 4.86 7.81
N PHE A 172 16.54 5.30 6.70
CA PHE A 172 15.10 5.46 6.55
C PHE A 172 14.55 4.64 5.38
N HIS A 173 13.62 3.72 5.69
CA HIS A 173 12.81 2.99 4.72
C HIS A 173 11.39 3.53 4.68
N THR A 174 10.80 3.58 3.48
CA THR A 174 9.37 3.83 3.32
C THR A 174 8.68 2.73 2.52
N ASP A 175 7.57 2.21 3.04
CA ASP A 175 6.62 1.42 2.26
C ASP A 175 5.74 2.39 1.46
N ALA A 176 6.00 2.54 0.17
CA ALA A 176 5.25 3.43 -0.72
C ALA A 176 4.26 2.69 -1.61
N ILE A 177 3.89 1.45 -1.26
CA ILE A 177 3.03 0.58 -2.07
C ILE A 177 1.66 1.21 -2.38
N GLN A 178 1.14 2.05 -1.48
CA GLN A 178 -0.13 2.77 -1.67
C GLN A 178 0.03 4.22 -2.15
N ALA A 179 1.27 4.73 -2.27
CA ALA A 179 1.53 6.08 -2.77
C ALA A 179 1.92 6.06 -4.24
N VAL A 180 2.85 5.17 -4.62
CA VAL A 180 3.38 5.08 -5.99
C VAL A 180 2.26 4.86 -7.00
N GLY A 181 2.21 5.74 -8.01
CA GLY A 181 1.20 5.75 -9.06
C GLY A 181 -0.12 6.43 -8.66
N LYS A 182 -0.41 6.65 -7.38
CA LYS A 182 -1.67 7.27 -6.91
C LYS A 182 -1.50 8.73 -6.49
N MET A 183 -0.27 9.13 -6.20
CA MET A 183 0.11 10.50 -5.87
C MET A 183 1.57 10.74 -6.27
N PRO A 184 2.02 12.00 -6.36
CA PRO A 184 3.42 12.32 -6.58
C PRO A 184 4.30 11.70 -5.49
N VAL A 185 5.34 11.00 -5.93
CA VAL A 185 6.41 10.43 -5.09
C VAL A 185 7.72 10.83 -5.75
N ASP A 186 8.54 11.58 -5.03
CA ASP A 186 9.82 12.07 -5.54
C ASP A 186 10.93 11.73 -4.55
N VAL A 187 11.78 10.76 -4.90
CA VAL A 187 12.89 10.31 -4.03
C VAL A 187 14.11 11.25 -4.06
N ARG A 188 14.12 12.24 -4.95
CA ARG A 188 15.13 13.30 -4.98
C ARG A 188 14.75 14.45 -4.04
N GLU A 189 13.46 14.78 -3.98
CA GLU A 189 12.93 15.76 -3.02
C GLU A 189 12.84 15.19 -1.61
N VAL A 190 12.39 13.94 -1.47
CA VAL A 190 12.29 13.24 -0.20
C VAL A 190 13.43 12.23 -0.12
N PRO A 191 14.53 12.51 0.61
CA PRO A 191 15.76 11.77 0.46
C PRO A 191 15.75 10.41 1.20
N VAL A 192 14.71 9.58 1.06
CA VAL A 192 14.61 8.23 1.66
C VAL A 192 15.77 7.33 1.22
N ASP A 193 16.21 6.40 2.07
CA ASP A 193 17.31 5.50 1.72
C ASP A 193 16.82 4.28 0.93
N TYR A 194 15.63 3.80 1.29
CA TYR A 194 14.98 2.65 0.68
C TYR A 194 13.49 2.91 0.48
N LEU A 195 12.93 2.50 -0.65
CA LEU A 195 11.48 2.61 -0.91
C LEU A 195 10.95 1.34 -1.56
N SER A 196 9.89 0.78 -0.98
CA SER A 196 9.21 -0.42 -1.50
C SER A 196 7.96 -0.05 -2.31
N LEU A 197 7.78 -0.71 -3.46
CA LEU A 197 6.59 -0.55 -4.31
C LEU A 197 6.11 -1.90 -4.88
N SER A 198 4.83 -1.97 -5.26
CA SER A 198 4.23 -3.18 -5.84
C SER A 198 3.28 -2.86 -6.99
N GLY A 199 3.48 -3.50 -8.16
CA GLY A 199 2.78 -3.14 -9.39
C GLY A 199 1.27 -3.29 -9.36
N HIS A 200 0.76 -4.34 -8.71
CA HIS A 200 -0.67 -4.63 -8.65
C HIS A 200 -1.52 -3.64 -7.85
N LYS A 201 -0.91 -2.58 -7.30
CA LYS A 201 -1.62 -1.45 -6.69
C LYS A 201 -1.82 -0.27 -7.64
N PHE A 202 -1.20 -0.31 -8.81
CA PHE A 202 -1.26 0.73 -9.83
C PHE A 202 -1.34 0.13 -11.24
N HIS A 203 -2.18 -0.89 -11.40
CA HIS A 203 -2.57 -1.49 -12.69
C HIS A 203 -1.51 -2.36 -13.42
N ALA A 204 -0.47 -2.79 -12.71
CA ALA A 204 0.44 -3.83 -13.18
C ALA A 204 0.02 -5.25 -12.77
N PRO A 205 0.61 -6.32 -13.35
CA PRO A 205 0.33 -7.69 -12.91
C PRO A 205 0.71 -7.93 -11.44
N LYS A 206 0.03 -8.89 -10.82
CA LYS A 206 0.42 -9.44 -9.50
C LYS A 206 1.74 -10.21 -9.63
N GLY A 207 2.52 -10.30 -8.56
CA GLY A 207 3.78 -11.06 -8.55
C GLY A 207 4.99 -10.31 -9.10
N VAL A 208 4.92 -8.98 -9.16
CA VAL A 208 6.05 -8.10 -9.46
C VAL A 208 5.99 -6.82 -8.63
N GLY A 209 7.15 -6.34 -8.24
CA GLY A 209 7.36 -5.07 -7.55
C GLY A 209 8.76 -4.55 -7.80
N ALA A 210 9.11 -3.50 -7.08
CA ALA A 210 10.48 -3.02 -7.06
C ALA A 210 10.86 -2.52 -5.67
N LEU A 211 12.17 -2.42 -5.48
CA LEU A 211 12.82 -1.78 -4.36
C LEU A 211 13.73 -0.69 -4.93
N TYR A 212 13.50 0.54 -4.49
CA TYR A 212 14.45 1.63 -4.65
C TYR A 212 15.52 1.51 -3.58
N VAL A 213 16.79 1.57 -3.99
CA VAL A 213 17.97 1.65 -3.13
C VAL A 213 18.76 2.87 -3.55
N ARG A 214 18.83 3.88 -2.67
CA ARG A 214 19.57 5.11 -2.95
C ARG A 214 21.01 4.82 -3.34
N GLN A 215 21.49 5.49 -4.38
CA GLN A 215 22.85 5.33 -4.87
C GLN A 215 23.87 5.64 -3.77
N GLY A 216 24.94 4.84 -3.70
CA GLY A 216 26.00 4.97 -2.69
C GLY A 216 25.74 4.23 -1.38
N LEU A 217 24.52 3.70 -1.19
CA LEU A 217 24.23 2.84 -0.04
C LEU A 217 24.62 1.39 -0.30
N ARG A 218 25.05 0.71 0.77
CA ARG A 218 25.27 -0.74 0.74
C ARG A 218 23.91 -1.46 0.78
N PHE A 219 23.88 -2.65 0.20
CA PHE A 219 22.72 -3.54 0.25
C PHE A 219 23.16 -5.00 0.11
N GLU A 220 22.83 -5.85 1.08
CA GLU A 220 23.02 -7.30 0.94
C GLU A 220 21.73 -7.99 0.49
N PRO A 221 21.78 -8.87 -0.52
CA PRO A 221 20.61 -9.58 -1.00
C PRO A 221 20.08 -10.59 0.02
N MET A 222 18.75 -10.64 0.17
CA MET A 222 18.06 -11.74 0.85
C MET A 222 18.12 -13.03 0.01
N LEU A 223 17.96 -12.91 -1.31
CA LEU A 223 18.00 -14.01 -2.27
C LEU A 223 19.37 -14.08 -2.95
N ARG A 224 20.15 -15.11 -2.62
CA ARG A 224 21.52 -15.33 -3.12
C ARG A 224 21.52 -16.36 -4.25
N GLY A 225 22.39 -16.18 -5.23
CA GLY A 225 22.42 -17.03 -6.43
C GLY A 225 23.19 -16.40 -7.58
N GLY A 226 22.62 -16.46 -8.80
CA GLY A 226 23.29 -16.14 -10.06
C GLY A 226 23.61 -14.68 -10.36
N GLY A 227 23.46 -13.77 -9.39
CA GLY A 227 23.92 -12.38 -9.54
C GLY A 227 22.99 -11.46 -10.33
N GLN A 228 21.73 -11.86 -10.60
CA GLN A 228 20.73 -10.98 -11.22
C GLN A 228 20.51 -9.70 -10.41
N GLU A 229 19.97 -8.66 -11.07
CA GLU A 229 19.72 -7.34 -10.49
C GLU A 229 20.98 -6.70 -9.87
N ASN A 230 22.13 -6.86 -10.53
CA ASN A 230 23.46 -6.44 -10.04
C ASN A 230 23.78 -7.03 -8.67
N GLU A 231 23.60 -8.34 -8.53
CA GLU A 231 23.80 -9.11 -7.29
C GLU A 231 22.84 -8.77 -6.14
N ARG A 232 21.89 -7.83 -6.33
CA ARG A 232 20.95 -7.39 -5.28
C ARG A 232 19.73 -8.30 -5.12
N ARG A 233 19.40 -9.10 -6.14
CA ARG A 233 18.26 -10.04 -6.11
C ARG A 233 18.45 -11.15 -7.14
N SER A 234 18.89 -12.33 -6.70
CA SER A 234 19.11 -13.47 -7.60
C SER A 234 17.81 -14.16 -8.06
N GLY A 235 17.91 -14.86 -9.19
CA GLY A 235 16.83 -15.61 -9.84
C GLY A 235 16.52 -15.02 -11.22
N THR A 236 16.29 -15.89 -12.21
CA THR A 236 15.93 -15.47 -13.58
C THR A 236 14.78 -14.45 -13.54
N GLU A 237 14.96 -13.36 -14.25
CA GLU A 237 14.07 -12.22 -14.26
C GLU A 237 12.68 -12.62 -14.79
N ASN A 238 11.62 -12.17 -14.12
CA ASN A 238 10.25 -12.35 -14.60
C ASN A 238 9.97 -11.32 -15.70
N VAL A 239 10.56 -11.54 -16.88
CA VAL A 239 10.61 -10.59 -17.99
C VAL A 239 9.23 -10.01 -18.33
N PRO A 240 8.18 -10.81 -18.59
CA PRO A 240 6.88 -10.24 -18.97
C PRO A 240 6.33 -9.34 -17.87
N PHE A 241 6.44 -9.74 -16.60
CA PHE A 241 5.84 -8.95 -15.52
C PHE A 241 6.65 -7.69 -15.20
N ILE A 242 7.97 -7.72 -15.35
CA ILE A 242 8.82 -6.53 -15.25
C ILE A 242 8.43 -5.51 -16.31
N ILE A 243 8.20 -5.96 -17.54
CA ILE A 243 7.77 -5.09 -18.65
C ILE A 243 6.36 -4.56 -18.38
N GLY A 244 5.46 -5.40 -17.85
CA GLY A 244 4.15 -4.95 -17.42
C GLY A 244 4.21 -3.92 -16.29
N LEU A 245 5.15 -4.05 -15.34
CA LEU A 245 5.41 -3.07 -14.29
C LEU A 245 5.91 -1.74 -14.89
N GLY A 246 6.85 -1.78 -15.83
CA GLY A 246 7.35 -0.60 -16.55
C GLY A 246 6.24 0.12 -17.30
N LYS A 247 5.44 -0.61 -18.09
CA LYS A 247 4.32 -0.03 -18.83
C LYS A 247 3.26 0.59 -17.91
N ALA A 248 2.95 -0.07 -16.79
CA ALA A 248 2.06 0.49 -15.79
C ALA A 248 2.66 1.78 -15.21
N ALA A 249 3.94 1.79 -14.89
CA ALA A 249 4.61 2.97 -14.35
C ALA A 249 4.60 4.16 -15.31
N GLU A 250 4.83 3.92 -16.61
CA GLU A 250 4.70 4.94 -17.67
C GLU A 250 3.29 5.54 -17.70
N ILE A 251 2.25 4.70 -17.76
CA ILE A 251 0.85 5.15 -17.80
C ILE A 251 0.52 5.99 -16.56
N MET A 252 0.81 5.46 -15.37
CA MET A 252 0.50 6.15 -14.12
C MET A 252 1.25 7.47 -13.97
N LYS A 253 2.49 7.55 -14.46
CA LYS A 253 3.22 8.82 -14.54
C LYS A 253 2.50 9.81 -15.47
N GLY A 254 2.06 9.36 -16.64
CA GLY A 254 1.31 10.19 -17.58
C GLY A 254 -0.01 10.72 -16.99
N GLU A 255 -0.73 9.90 -16.22
CA GLU A 255 -1.95 10.32 -15.50
C GLU A 255 -1.63 11.36 -14.41
N LEU A 256 -0.59 11.13 -13.62
CA LEU A 256 -0.13 12.07 -12.59
C LEU A 256 0.31 13.42 -13.19
N ASP A 257 1.08 13.40 -14.27
CA ASP A 257 1.57 14.59 -14.95
C ASP A 257 0.43 15.37 -15.64
N ARG A 258 -0.65 14.67 -16.05
CA ARG A 258 -1.81 15.29 -16.71
C ARG A 258 -2.66 16.11 -15.73
N ASP A 259 -3.08 15.51 -14.62
CA ASP A 259 -4.02 16.16 -13.69
C ASP A 259 -3.88 15.71 -12.23
N GLY A 260 -2.85 14.94 -11.87
CA GLY A 260 -2.65 14.46 -10.51
C GLY A 260 -3.78 13.54 -10.01
N HIS A 261 -4.50 12.86 -10.91
CA HIS A 261 -5.72 12.08 -10.63
C HIS A 261 -6.92 12.90 -10.17
N ALA A 262 -7.07 14.14 -10.66
CA ALA A 262 -8.19 15.02 -10.31
C ALA A 262 -9.56 14.36 -10.52
N GLY A 263 -9.74 13.59 -11.61
CA GLY A 263 -10.99 12.87 -11.86
C GLY A 263 -11.32 11.82 -10.79
N VAL A 264 -10.32 11.06 -10.32
CA VAL A 264 -10.51 10.07 -9.24
C VAL A 264 -10.83 10.77 -7.93
N HIS A 265 -10.15 11.88 -7.64
CA HIS A 265 -10.41 12.71 -6.47
C HIS A 265 -11.85 13.24 -6.44
N GLN A 266 -12.33 13.79 -7.54
CA GLN A 266 -13.70 14.32 -7.65
C GLN A 266 -14.75 13.23 -7.43
N ARG A 267 -14.55 12.04 -8.00
CA ARG A 267 -15.42 10.87 -7.77
C ARG A 267 -15.44 10.42 -6.32
N ARG A 268 -14.26 10.40 -5.68
CA ARG A 268 -14.13 10.09 -4.25
C ARG A 268 -14.93 11.08 -3.42
N ASP A 269 -14.74 12.38 -3.64
CA ASP A 269 -15.46 13.43 -2.89
C ASP A 269 -16.97 13.33 -3.08
N ARG A 270 -17.41 13.13 -4.33
CA ARG A 270 -18.84 12.96 -4.65
C ARG A 270 -19.46 11.76 -3.94
N PHE A 271 -18.74 10.63 -3.87
CA PHE A 271 -19.17 9.46 -3.11
C PHE A 271 -19.28 9.79 -1.61
N GLU A 272 -18.29 10.47 -1.04
CA GLU A 272 -18.31 10.87 0.38
C GLU A 272 -19.47 11.81 0.70
N ASP A 273 -19.72 12.81 -0.15
CA ASP A 273 -20.83 13.76 0.01
C ASP A 273 -22.18 13.05 -0.02
N ARG A 274 -22.35 12.06 -0.90
CA ARG A 274 -23.53 11.18 -0.94
C ARG A 274 -23.70 10.41 0.38
N LEU A 275 -22.63 9.76 0.88
CA LEU A 275 -22.71 9.02 2.14
C LEU A 275 -23.12 9.92 3.31
N VAL A 276 -22.52 11.09 3.43
CA VAL A 276 -22.76 12.01 4.55
C VAL A 276 -24.14 12.67 4.46
N SER A 277 -24.65 12.94 3.25
CA SER A 277 -25.94 13.59 3.05
C SER A 277 -27.14 12.65 3.16
N GLU A 278 -26.97 11.36 2.85
CA GLU A 278 -28.09 10.40 2.77
C GLU A 278 -28.17 9.44 3.95
N ILE A 279 -27.07 9.27 4.70
CA ILE A 279 -26.99 8.28 5.75
C ILE A 279 -26.67 8.98 7.08
N GLU A 280 -27.63 8.93 8.00
CA GLU A 280 -27.43 9.40 9.36
C GLU A 280 -26.40 8.53 10.11
N GLY A 281 -25.54 9.12 10.93
CA GLY A 281 -24.53 8.39 11.71
C GLY A 281 -23.39 7.83 10.85
N VAL A 282 -22.98 8.54 9.80
CA VAL A 282 -21.74 8.26 9.04
C VAL A 282 -20.60 9.13 9.55
N THR A 283 -19.46 8.49 9.80
CA THR A 283 -18.20 9.19 10.11
C THR A 283 -17.15 8.86 9.05
N LEU A 284 -16.68 9.88 8.34
CA LEU A 284 -15.48 9.78 7.51
C LEU A 284 -14.25 9.78 8.42
N ASN A 285 -13.35 8.81 8.21
CA ASN A 285 -12.25 8.52 9.10
C ASN A 285 -10.90 8.95 8.50
N GLY A 286 -10.01 9.45 9.35
CA GLY A 286 -8.69 9.90 8.96
C GLY A 286 -8.66 11.35 8.43
N SER A 287 -7.47 11.85 8.19
CA SER A 287 -7.24 13.20 7.67
C SER A 287 -7.87 13.37 6.28
N ARG A 288 -8.76 14.36 6.11
CA ARG A 288 -9.33 14.68 4.79
C ARG A 288 -8.41 15.53 3.93
N GLU A 289 -7.52 16.29 4.56
CA GLU A 289 -6.54 17.16 3.90
C GLU A 289 -5.36 16.36 3.38
N HIS A 290 -4.89 15.38 4.15
CA HIS A 290 -3.69 14.61 3.81
C HIS A 290 -4.02 13.15 3.55
N ARG A 291 -4.60 12.87 2.38
CA ARG A 291 -4.96 11.52 1.97
C ARG A 291 -4.83 11.30 0.47
N ALA A 292 -4.69 10.05 0.07
CA ALA A 292 -4.74 9.66 -1.33
C ALA A 292 -6.11 9.98 -1.96
N ALA A 293 -6.10 10.26 -3.26
CA ALA A 293 -7.28 10.67 -4.02
C ALA A 293 -8.36 9.60 -4.14
N ASN A 294 -8.02 8.32 -3.92
CA ASN A 294 -8.86 7.20 -4.33
C ASN A 294 -9.54 6.44 -3.18
N ILE A 295 -9.32 6.80 -1.91
CA ILE A 295 -9.75 6.00 -0.76
C ILE A 295 -10.78 6.76 0.07
N ILE A 296 -11.80 6.02 0.48
CA ILE A 296 -12.83 6.41 1.44
C ILE A 296 -12.79 5.38 2.55
N HIS A 297 -12.70 5.86 3.78
CA HIS A 297 -12.83 5.03 4.97
C HIS A 297 -13.95 5.59 5.84
N ALA A 298 -15.07 4.89 5.91
CA ALA A 298 -16.28 5.38 6.56
C ALA A 298 -16.77 4.39 7.61
N SER A 299 -17.13 4.88 8.79
CA SER A 299 -17.81 4.12 9.85
C SER A 299 -19.30 4.43 9.83
N PHE A 300 -20.13 3.41 10.05
CA PHE A 300 -21.58 3.51 10.00
C PHE A 300 -22.16 3.10 11.36
N ASP A 301 -22.77 4.03 12.09
CA ASP A 301 -23.32 3.74 13.41
C ASP A 301 -24.38 2.64 13.33
N HIS A 302 -24.43 1.78 14.35
CA HIS A 302 -25.37 0.66 14.44
C HIS A 302 -25.32 -0.29 13.23
N CYS A 303 -24.13 -0.50 12.68
CA CYS A 303 -23.88 -1.45 11.60
C CYS A 303 -22.61 -2.25 11.88
N GLU A 304 -22.64 -3.53 11.50
CA GLU A 304 -21.45 -4.39 11.47
C GLU A 304 -20.97 -4.51 10.01
N ALA A 305 -19.70 -4.21 9.75
CA ALA A 305 -19.13 -4.20 8.41
C ALA A 305 -19.29 -5.55 7.70
N ALA A 306 -19.22 -6.67 8.43
CA ALA A 306 -19.45 -8.00 7.87
C ALA A 306 -20.85 -8.14 7.23
N GLY A 307 -21.88 -7.55 7.86
CA GLY A 307 -23.23 -7.54 7.31
C GLY A 307 -23.36 -6.62 6.09
N LEU A 308 -22.73 -5.45 6.16
CA LEU A 308 -22.71 -4.52 5.02
C LEU A 308 -22.04 -5.14 3.79
N LEU A 309 -20.91 -5.84 3.96
CA LEU A 309 -20.20 -6.48 2.86
C LEU A 309 -21.03 -7.55 2.17
N ILE A 310 -21.81 -8.34 2.92
CA ILE A 310 -22.73 -9.34 2.33
C ILE A 310 -23.79 -8.65 1.47
N LEU A 311 -24.43 -7.61 2.02
CA LEU A 311 -25.48 -6.87 1.31
C LEU A 311 -24.95 -6.14 0.07
N LEU A 312 -23.72 -5.62 0.14
CA LEU A 312 -23.07 -4.94 -0.98
C LEU A 312 -22.67 -5.94 -2.08
N ASP A 313 -22.15 -7.12 -1.73
CA ASP A 313 -21.85 -8.17 -2.71
C ASP A 313 -23.11 -8.68 -3.42
N GLU A 314 -24.22 -8.87 -2.68
CA GLU A 314 -25.55 -9.16 -3.26
C GLU A 314 -26.02 -8.06 -4.23
N ALA A 315 -25.71 -6.79 -3.94
CA ALA A 315 -25.98 -5.65 -4.81
C ALA A 315 -24.94 -5.46 -5.93
N GLY A 316 -23.95 -6.36 -6.04
CA GLY A 316 -22.91 -6.31 -7.08
C GLY A 316 -21.83 -5.26 -6.85
N VAL A 317 -21.62 -4.79 -5.61
CA VAL A 317 -20.59 -3.82 -5.21
C VAL A 317 -19.53 -4.52 -4.37
N GLN A 318 -18.29 -4.49 -4.84
CA GLN A 318 -17.15 -5.12 -4.16
C GLN A 318 -16.32 -4.06 -3.44
N CYS A 319 -16.23 -4.16 -2.11
CA CYS A 319 -15.36 -3.33 -1.28
C CYS A 319 -14.80 -4.16 -0.10
N SER A 320 -14.03 -3.53 0.78
CA SER A 320 -13.39 -4.20 1.90
C SER A 320 -13.93 -3.71 3.24
N ALA A 321 -13.83 -4.53 4.28
CA ALA A 321 -13.92 -4.03 5.65
C ALA A 321 -12.76 -3.08 5.92
N GLY A 322 -12.91 -2.16 6.88
CA GLY A 322 -11.81 -1.30 7.29
C GLY A 322 -10.57 -2.09 7.71
N SER A 323 -10.72 -3.28 8.30
CA SER A 323 -9.63 -4.14 8.79
C SER A 323 -9.19 -5.27 7.85
N ALA A 324 -9.24 -5.07 6.52
CA ALA A 324 -9.21 -6.11 5.47
C ALA A 324 -8.14 -7.24 5.55
N CYS A 325 -7.15 -7.17 6.44
CA CYS A 325 -6.01 -8.10 6.50
C CYS A 325 -6.03 -9.19 7.57
N MET A 326 -7.16 -9.48 8.25
CA MET A 326 -7.24 -10.59 9.21
C MET A 326 -8.15 -11.71 8.70
N THR A 327 -7.58 -12.65 7.93
CA THR A 327 -8.27 -13.89 7.56
C THR A 327 -8.60 -14.69 8.83
N GLY A 328 -9.90 -14.79 9.15
CA GLY A 328 -10.44 -15.78 10.09
C GLY A 328 -10.52 -15.40 11.58
N LYS A 329 -10.04 -14.22 12.02
CA LYS A 329 -10.28 -13.73 13.40
C LYS A 329 -10.83 -12.30 13.35
N GLN A 330 -12.04 -12.11 13.88
CA GLN A 330 -12.70 -10.80 14.05
C GLN A 330 -11.98 -9.95 15.12
N GLN A 331 -10.72 -9.59 14.89
CA GLN A 331 -10.03 -8.60 15.69
C GLN A 331 -10.10 -7.24 15.00
N PRO A 332 -10.31 -6.14 15.75
CA PRO A 332 -10.25 -4.79 15.23
C PRO A 332 -8.94 -4.53 14.47
N SER A 333 -8.99 -3.70 13.42
CA SER A 333 -7.79 -3.27 12.69
C SER A 333 -6.76 -2.65 13.65
N HIS A 334 -5.50 -3.08 13.55
CA HIS A 334 -4.41 -2.44 14.31
C HIS A 334 -4.22 -0.98 13.91
N VAL A 335 -4.49 -0.61 12.64
CA VAL A 335 -4.47 0.78 12.17
C VAL A 335 -5.50 1.60 12.91
N GLN A 336 -6.74 1.12 12.96
CA GLN A 336 -7.84 1.84 13.60
C GLN A 336 -7.66 1.91 15.12
N LYS A 337 -7.11 0.86 15.74
CA LYS A 337 -6.72 0.90 17.16
C LYS A 337 -5.61 1.92 17.41
N ALA A 338 -4.62 2.03 16.52
CA ALA A 338 -3.57 3.05 16.63
C ALA A 338 -4.13 4.48 16.48
N MET A 339 -5.22 4.65 15.73
CA MET A 339 -5.98 5.92 15.64
C MET A 339 -6.91 6.16 16.85
N GLY A 340 -6.96 5.25 17.83
CA GLY A 340 -7.78 5.39 19.02
C GLY A 340 -9.25 4.96 18.86
N PHE A 341 -9.59 4.18 17.82
CA PHE A 341 -10.98 3.75 17.63
C PHE A 341 -11.44 2.77 18.71
N SER A 342 -12.70 2.90 19.13
CA SER A 342 -13.37 1.86 19.91
C SER A 342 -13.52 0.59 19.06
N ASP A 343 -13.67 -0.56 19.72
CA ASP A 343 -13.85 -1.83 19.00
C ASP A 343 -15.15 -1.83 18.18
N GLU A 344 -16.20 -1.17 18.69
CA GLU A 344 -17.47 -0.96 17.98
C GLU A 344 -17.27 -0.15 16.70
N LYS A 345 -16.63 1.03 16.79
CA LYS A 345 -16.36 1.87 15.61
C LYS A 345 -15.46 1.14 14.60
N ALA A 346 -14.52 0.33 15.08
CA ALA A 346 -13.62 -0.39 14.20
C ALA A 346 -14.34 -1.48 13.39
N ARG A 347 -15.34 -2.14 13.99
CA ARG A 347 -16.17 -3.16 13.35
C ARG A 347 -17.22 -2.60 12.42
N SER A 348 -17.54 -1.31 12.51
CA SER A 348 -18.54 -0.65 11.67
C SER A 348 -17.98 0.03 10.43
N SER A 349 -16.69 -0.16 10.13
CA SER A 349 -16.00 0.57 9.06
C SER A 349 -15.91 -0.19 7.73
N LEU A 350 -16.14 0.52 6.64
CA LEU A 350 -15.85 0.08 5.28
C LEU A 350 -14.66 0.84 4.70
N ARG A 351 -13.85 0.13 3.91
CA ARG A 351 -12.86 0.70 3.01
C ARG A 351 -13.35 0.56 1.57
N ILE A 352 -13.54 1.70 0.93
CA ILE A 352 -13.96 1.83 -0.46
C ILE A 352 -12.81 2.51 -1.20
N SER A 353 -12.32 1.89 -2.27
CA SER A 353 -11.13 2.35 -2.98
C SER A 353 -11.30 2.29 -4.50
N LEU A 354 -11.37 3.48 -5.08
CA LEU A 354 -11.54 3.73 -6.51
C LEU A 354 -10.26 3.44 -7.28
N SER A 355 -10.40 3.32 -8.59
CA SER A 355 -9.28 3.25 -9.54
C SER A 355 -9.44 4.24 -10.68
N LEU A 356 -8.46 4.25 -11.60
CA LEU A 356 -8.55 4.97 -12.86
C LEU A 356 -9.78 4.61 -13.70
N PHE A 357 -10.31 3.40 -13.52
CA PHE A 357 -11.42 2.89 -14.32
C PHE A 357 -12.79 3.10 -13.67
N THR A 358 -12.83 3.58 -12.43
CA THR A 358 -14.12 3.84 -11.76
C THR A 358 -14.85 4.98 -12.46
N THR A 359 -16.11 4.74 -12.87
CA THR A 359 -16.93 5.73 -13.58
C THR A 359 -17.82 6.55 -12.64
N ASP A 360 -18.40 7.63 -13.15
CA ASP A 360 -19.34 8.47 -12.37
C ASP A 360 -20.65 7.72 -12.09
N GLU A 361 -21.11 6.90 -13.02
CA GLU A 361 -22.29 6.05 -12.84
C GLU A 361 -22.06 5.00 -11.75
N GLU A 362 -20.89 4.36 -11.76
CA GLU A 362 -20.50 3.39 -10.74
C GLU A 362 -20.46 4.02 -9.34
N VAL A 363 -19.99 5.27 -9.23
CA VAL A 363 -19.99 6.03 -7.97
C VAL A 363 -21.41 6.23 -7.45
N GLU A 364 -22.33 6.65 -8.32
CA GLU A 364 -23.73 6.92 -7.95
C GLU A 364 -24.49 5.64 -7.55
N GLU A 365 -24.33 4.58 -8.34
CA GLU A 365 -24.95 3.28 -8.07
C GLU A 365 -24.41 2.68 -6.76
N ALA A 366 -23.09 2.72 -6.54
CA ALA A 366 -22.49 2.16 -5.35
C ALA A 366 -22.80 2.98 -4.08
N ALA A 367 -22.83 4.31 -4.14
CA ALA A 367 -23.25 5.14 -3.01
C ALA A 367 -24.71 4.84 -2.61
N SER A 368 -25.59 4.69 -3.60
CA SER A 368 -27.00 4.32 -3.37
C SER A 368 -27.11 2.91 -2.77
N ALA A 369 -26.29 1.96 -3.22
CA ALA A 369 -26.23 0.61 -2.66
C ALA A 369 -25.76 0.61 -1.20
N VAL A 370 -24.76 1.44 -0.84
CA VAL A 370 -24.32 1.59 0.56
C VAL A 370 -25.45 2.14 1.43
N ALA A 371 -26.16 3.18 0.98
CA ALA A 371 -27.30 3.73 1.72
C ALA A 371 -28.41 2.67 1.95
N ALA A 372 -28.76 1.92 0.91
CA ALA A 372 -29.75 0.84 1.00
C ALA A 372 -29.29 -0.29 1.94
N ALA A 373 -28.01 -0.68 1.89
CA ALA A 373 -27.44 -1.71 2.75
C ALA A 373 -27.46 -1.28 4.23
N VAL A 374 -27.08 -0.03 4.53
CA VAL A 374 -27.13 0.53 5.89
C VAL A 374 -28.56 0.57 6.42
N ALA A 375 -29.52 1.05 5.62
CA ALA A 375 -30.93 1.09 6.01
C ALA A 375 -31.51 -0.31 6.28
N LYS A 376 -31.18 -1.29 5.42
CA LYS A 376 -31.60 -2.69 5.58
C LYS A 376 -30.97 -3.33 6.82
N LEU A 377 -29.68 -3.10 7.06
CA LEU A 377 -29.01 -3.70 8.22
C LEU A 377 -29.56 -3.15 9.54
N ARG A 378 -29.78 -1.84 9.61
CA ARG A 378 -30.38 -1.17 10.80
C ARG A 378 -31.82 -1.62 11.06
N SER A 379 -32.61 -1.91 10.03
CA SER A 379 -33.98 -2.40 10.21
C SER A 379 -34.04 -3.85 10.74
N VAL A 380 -33.03 -4.66 10.44
CA VAL A 380 -32.95 -6.07 10.88
C VAL A 380 -32.29 -6.21 12.25
N GLN A 381 -31.31 -5.37 12.59
CA GLN A 381 -30.57 -5.45 13.86
C GLN A 381 -31.36 -4.86 15.06
N GLY A 382 -32.45 -4.11 14.82
CA GLY A 382 -33.24 -3.50 15.89
C GLY A 382 -32.48 -2.42 16.67
N PRO A 383 -33.12 -1.74 17.64
CA PRO A 383 -32.44 -0.74 18.47
C PRO A 383 -31.32 -1.37 19.32
N PRO A 384 -30.36 -0.56 19.82
CA PRO A 384 -29.24 -1.05 20.61
C PRO A 384 -29.69 -1.94 21.77
N GLY A 385 -29.18 -3.18 21.84
CA GLY A 385 -29.49 -4.14 22.90
C GLY A 385 -30.36 -5.34 22.48
N VAL A 386 -30.85 -5.39 21.24
CA VAL A 386 -31.48 -6.61 20.70
C VAL A 386 -30.36 -7.48 20.11
N GLY A 387 -30.02 -8.56 20.81
CA GLY A 387 -29.00 -9.52 20.38
C GLY A 387 -29.32 -10.13 19.00
N PRO A 388 -28.32 -10.75 18.33
CA PRO A 388 -28.50 -11.28 16.98
C PRO A 388 -29.70 -12.22 16.93
N VAL A 389 -30.49 -12.12 15.86
CA VAL A 389 -31.59 -13.06 15.58
C VAL A 389 -30.98 -14.46 15.47
N VAL A 390 -31.14 -15.26 16.54
CA VAL A 390 -30.74 -16.66 16.56
C VAL A 390 -31.74 -17.42 15.69
N VAL A 391 -31.34 -17.75 14.47
CA VAL A 391 -32.09 -18.68 13.62
C VAL A 391 -31.84 -20.07 14.19
N TYR A 392 -32.81 -20.60 14.94
CA TYR A 392 -32.82 -22.01 15.32
C TYR A 392 -33.09 -22.84 14.06
N GLY A 393 -32.08 -23.57 13.59
CA GLY A 393 -32.27 -24.61 12.58
C GLY A 393 -33.06 -25.76 13.20
N SER A 394 -34.20 -26.10 12.59
CA SER A 394 -34.99 -27.30 12.88
C SER A 394 -34.41 -28.53 12.23
#